data_AF-X1AGD2-F1
#
_entry.id   AF-X1AGD2-F1
#
_cell.length_a   1.000
_cell.length_b   1.000
_cell.length_c   1.000
_cell.angle_alpha   90.00
_cell.angle_beta   90.00
_cell.angle_gamma   90.00
#
_symmetry.space_group_name_H-M   'P 1'
#
loop_
_entity.id
_entity.type
_entity.pdbx_description
1 polymer ?
#
loop_
_entity_poly.entity_id
_entity_poly.type
_entity_poly.pdbx_seq_one_letter_code
_entity_poly.pdbx_strand_id
1 'polypeptide(L)'
;MKEKILEEYQCINYVCVGEGETFIKEFVANYGKSTLLGINNLIYRKGGKIHSNPIGPPEDLAMLPKFPWNSFPYVVIPAQYKLLYVTASRGCPFNCTYCCNGVYLRLYKGGYVRRRPIKHILDELIELKAKYK
;
A
#
# COMPACT_ATOMS: atom_id res chain seq x y z
N MET A 1 11.59 0.16 -15.54
CA MET A 1 11.95 -0.59 -14.29
C MET A 1 10.71 -1.13 -13.62
N LYS A 2 9.64 -0.32 -13.48
CA LYS A 2 8.36 -0.74 -12.88
C LYS A 2 7.66 -1.87 -13.66
N GLU A 3 7.89 -1.97 -14.97
CA GLU A 3 7.33 -3.00 -15.86
C GLU A 3 8.07 -4.36 -15.79
N LYS A 4 9.29 -4.38 -15.25
CA LYS A 4 10.24 -5.50 -15.36
C LYS A 4 9.68 -6.82 -14.82
N ILE A 5 8.88 -6.76 -13.76
CA ILE A 5 8.21 -7.94 -13.19
C ILE A 5 7.28 -8.61 -14.22
N LEU A 6 6.54 -7.83 -15.01
CA LEU A 6 5.69 -8.40 -16.06
C LEU A 6 6.53 -8.83 -17.27
N GLU A 7 7.66 -8.19 -17.57
CA GLU A 7 8.52 -8.63 -18.66
C GLU A 7 9.12 -10.02 -18.37
N GLU A 8 9.62 -10.22 -17.15
CA GLU A 8 10.30 -11.46 -16.72
C GLU A 8 9.32 -12.60 -16.41
N TYR A 9 8.19 -12.31 -15.77
CA TYR A 9 7.28 -13.35 -15.26
C TYR A 9 5.93 -13.33 -15.98
N GLN A 10 5.76 -14.25 -16.93
CA GLN A 10 4.53 -14.36 -17.73
C GLN A 10 3.30 -14.75 -16.90
N CYS A 11 3.49 -15.39 -15.75
CA CYS A 11 2.41 -15.75 -14.82
C CYS A 11 1.83 -14.56 -14.05
N ILE A 12 2.46 -13.38 -14.09
CA ILE A 12 1.96 -12.17 -13.43
C ILE A 12 1.22 -11.30 -14.45
N ASN A 13 -0.05 -11.00 -14.16
CA ASN A 13 -0.92 -10.23 -15.05
C ASN A 13 -1.05 -8.76 -14.65
N TYR A 14 -0.92 -8.45 -13.36
CA TYR A 14 -1.18 -7.13 -12.77
C TYR A 14 -0.15 -6.83 -11.69
N VAL A 15 0.31 -5.59 -11.65
CA VAL A 15 1.18 -5.06 -10.60
C VAL A 15 0.64 -3.71 -10.13
N CYS A 16 0.53 -3.55 -8.82
CA CYS A 16 0.32 -2.26 -8.17
C CYS A 16 1.67 -1.62 -7.89
N VAL A 17 1.89 -0.39 -8.37
CA VAL A 17 3.11 0.39 -8.12
C VAL A 17 2.80 1.52 -7.15
N GLY A 18 3.44 1.51 -5.98
CA GLY A 18 3.18 2.49 -4.94
C GLY A 18 2.29 1.93 -3.84
N GLU A 19 1.40 2.78 -3.31
CA GLU A 19 0.44 2.43 -2.27
C GLU A 19 -0.84 1.84 -2.89
N GLY A 20 -1.47 0.94 -2.14
CA GLY A 20 -2.38 -0.06 -2.69
C GLY A 20 -3.81 0.08 -2.22
N GLU A 21 -4.11 0.92 -1.24
CA GLU A 21 -5.38 0.95 -0.54
C GLU A 21 -6.52 1.52 -1.38
N THR A 22 -6.31 2.68 -2.00
CA THR A 22 -7.24 3.23 -2.98
C THR A 22 -7.22 2.40 -4.26
N PHE A 23 -6.02 1.98 -4.69
CA PHE A 23 -5.84 1.11 -5.86
C PHE A 23 -6.68 -0.16 -5.78
N ILE A 24 -6.63 -0.91 -4.68
CA ILE A 24 -7.29 -2.22 -4.60
C ILE A 24 -8.80 -2.08 -4.66
N LYS A 25 -9.34 -1.01 -4.07
CA LYS A 25 -10.76 -0.67 -4.16
C LYS A 25 -11.18 -0.39 -5.61
N GLU A 26 -10.43 0.45 -6.32
CA GLU A 26 -10.70 0.77 -7.73
C GLU A 26 -10.50 -0.44 -8.64
N PHE A 27 -9.44 -1.22 -8.41
CA PHE A 27 -9.11 -2.42 -9.17
C PHE A 27 -10.20 -3.46 -9.08
N VAL A 28 -10.63 -3.83 -7.86
CA VAL A 28 -11.68 -4.83 -7.66
C VAL A 28 -13.01 -4.35 -8.24
N ALA A 29 -13.36 -3.07 -8.09
CA ALA A 29 -14.60 -2.51 -8.66
C ALA A 29 -14.64 -2.56 -10.20
N ASN A 30 -13.48 -2.63 -10.84
CA ASN A 30 -13.33 -2.68 -12.29
C ASN A 30 -12.78 -4.02 -12.82
N TYR A 31 -12.59 -5.01 -11.95
CA TYR A 31 -12.04 -6.30 -12.35
C TYR A 31 -12.99 -7.02 -13.31
N GLY A 32 -12.45 -7.58 -14.39
CA GLY A 32 -13.24 -8.20 -15.47
C GLY A 32 -13.93 -7.21 -16.42
N LYS A 33 -13.85 -5.90 -16.18
CA LYS A 33 -14.36 -4.87 -17.10
C LYS A 33 -13.28 -4.42 -18.08
N SER A 34 -13.69 -3.79 -19.18
CA SER A 34 -12.78 -3.28 -20.22
C SER A 34 -11.95 -2.07 -19.77
N THR A 35 -12.40 -1.34 -18.74
CA THR A 35 -11.91 -0.02 -18.29
C THR A 35 -10.72 -0.08 -17.33
N LEU A 36 -9.67 -0.81 -17.66
CA LEU A 36 -8.46 -0.86 -16.84
C LEU A 36 -7.53 0.36 -17.01
N LEU A 37 -7.78 1.21 -18.03
CA LEU A 37 -6.93 2.38 -18.36
C LEU A 37 -7.00 3.51 -17.31
N GLY A 38 -8.07 3.59 -16.53
CA GLY A 38 -8.30 4.69 -15.58
C GLY A 38 -7.79 4.42 -14.16
N ILE A 39 -7.20 3.25 -13.90
CA ILE A 39 -6.84 2.83 -12.55
C ILE A 39 -5.39 3.25 -12.28
N ASN A 40 -5.21 4.26 -11.44
CA ASN A 40 -3.88 4.71 -11.05
C ASN A 40 -3.08 3.56 -10.43
N ASN A 41 -1.75 3.62 -10.50
CA ASN A 41 -0.83 2.61 -9.94
C ASN A 41 -0.87 1.25 -10.63
N LEU A 42 -1.73 1.02 -11.64
CA LEU A 42 -1.83 -0.26 -12.34
C LEU A 42 -0.82 -0.39 -13.48
N ILE A 43 -0.02 -1.46 -13.45
CA ILE A 43 0.65 -2.02 -14.62
C ILE A 43 0.01 -3.36 -14.93
N TYR A 44 -0.34 -3.62 -16.20
CA TYR A 44 -1.06 -4.82 -16.57
C TYR A 44 -0.73 -5.35 -17.96
N ARG A 45 -0.93 -6.65 -18.17
CA ARG A 45 -0.83 -7.30 -19.48
C ARG A 45 -2.20 -7.39 -20.15
N LYS A 46 -2.31 -6.93 -21.40
CA LYS A 46 -3.50 -7.10 -22.23
C LYS A 46 -3.11 -7.28 -23.70
N GLY A 47 -3.57 -8.37 -24.31
CA GLY A 47 -3.26 -8.72 -25.71
C GLY A 47 -1.75 -8.91 -25.95
N GLY A 48 -1.06 -9.55 -25.00
CA GLY A 48 0.40 -9.76 -25.06
C GLY A 48 1.26 -8.52 -24.77
N LYS A 49 0.66 -7.33 -24.70
CA LYS A 49 1.36 -6.06 -24.44
C LYS A 49 1.24 -5.64 -22.97
N ILE A 50 2.29 -5.00 -22.46
CA ILE A 50 2.31 -4.39 -21.12
C ILE A 50 1.82 -2.94 -21.24
N HIS A 51 0.90 -2.58 -20.36
CA HIS A 51 0.32 -1.24 -20.24
C HIS A 51 0.65 -0.70 -18.86
N SER A 52 1.00 0.59 -18.78
CA SER A 52 1.49 1.23 -17.56
C SER A 52 0.67 2.50 -17.34
N ASN A 53 -0.25 2.47 -16.38
CA ASN A 53 -1.07 3.63 -16.06
C ASN A 53 -0.25 4.67 -15.26
N PRO A 54 -0.76 5.91 -15.16
CA PRO A 54 -0.16 6.92 -14.28
C PRO A 54 -0.06 6.45 -12.82
N ILE A 55 0.93 6.99 -12.13
CA ILE A 55 1.06 6.82 -10.68
C ILE A 55 0.14 7.83 -10.01
N GLY A 56 -0.71 7.35 -9.12
CA GLY A 56 -1.61 8.16 -8.32
C GLY A 56 -0.87 8.90 -7.18
N PRO A 57 -1.56 9.82 -6.50
CA PRO A 57 -1.01 10.42 -5.29
C PRO A 57 -0.81 9.35 -4.20
N PRO A 58 0.10 9.59 -3.24
CA PRO A 58 0.21 8.74 -2.07
C PRO A 58 -1.08 8.86 -1.21
N GLU A 59 -1.44 7.81 -0.47
CA GLU A 59 -2.70 7.72 0.28
C GLU A 59 -2.86 8.85 1.34
N ASP A 60 -4.10 9.26 1.59
CA ASP A 60 -4.38 10.09 2.77
C ASP A 60 -4.55 9.21 4.00
N LEU A 61 -3.58 9.26 4.93
CA LEU A 61 -3.60 8.45 6.15
C LEU A 61 -4.75 8.82 7.10
N ALA A 62 -5.37 9.98 6.95
CA ALA A 62 -6.57 10.35 7.69
C ALA A 62 -7.83 9.67 7.14
N MET A 63 -7.84 9.32 5.85
CA MET A 63 -8.99 8.72 5.16
C MET A 63 -8.95 7.18 5.15
N LEU A 64 -7.81 6.57 5.48
CA LEU A 64 -7.70 5.13 5.56
C LEU A 64 -8.55 4.58 6.73
N PRO A 65 -9.28 3.47 6.52
CA PRO A 65 -10.05 2.83 7.57
C PRO A 65 -9.13 2.30 8.68
N LYS A 66 -9.71 2.06 9.86
CA LYS A 66 -9.02 1.31 10.92
C LYS A 66 -8.60 -0.07 10.39
N PHE A 67 -7.45 -0.55 10.84
CA PHE A 67 -7.03 -1.89 10.51
C PHE A 67 -8.02 -2.91 11.11
N PRO A 68 -8.52 -3.89 10.33
CA PRO A 68 -9.52 -4.83 10.81
C PRO A 68 -8.86 -5.94 11.64
N TRP A 69 -8.40 -5.62 12.86
CA TRP A 69 -7.68 -6.53 13.76
C TRP A 69 -8.39 -7.87 14.01
N ASN A 70 -9.71 -7.91 13.91
CA ASN A 70 -10.51 -9.13 14.07
C ASN A 70 -10.40 -10.09 12.86
N SER A 71 -10.18 -9.56 11.65
CA SER A 71 -10.07 -10.35 10.43
C SER A 71 -8.69 -10.97 10.23
N PHE A 72 -7.68 -10.51 10.99
CA PHE A 72 -6.29 -10.91 10.81
C PHE A 72 -5.66 -11.39 12.13
N PRO A 73 -6.17 -12.49 12.73
CA PRO A 73 -5.70 -12.96 14.03
C PRO A 73 -4.24 -13.44 14.03
N TYR A 74 -3.66 -13.74 12.84
CA TYR A 74 -2.29 -14.25 12.67
C TYR A 74 -1.29 -13.22 12.13
N VAL A 75 -1.75 -12.09 11.59
CA VAL A 75 -0.86 -10.98 11.13
C VAL A 75 -0.24 -10.27 12.34
N VAL A 76 -0.76 -10.60 13.52
CA VAL A 76 -0.32 -10.23 14.83
C VAL A 76 0.47 -11.41 15.40
N ILE A 77 1.80 -11.38 15.23
CA ILE A 77 2.79 -12.16 16.01
C ILE A 77 2.98 -13.64 15.59
N PRO A 78 4.22 -14.13 15.45
CA PRO A 78 4.54 -15.50 15.87
C PRO A 78 4.21 -15.60 17.36
N ALA A 79 3.18 -16.34 17.78
CA ALA A 79 2.57 -16.36 19.13
C ALA A 79 3.53 -16.19 20.34
N GLN A 80 4.80 -16.56 20.20
CA GLN A 80 5.88 -16.34 21.15
C GLN A 80 6.20 -14.87 21.53
N TYR A 81 5.96 -13.85 20.69
CA TYR A 81 6.51 -12.49 20.92
C TYR A 81 5.55 -11.42 21.45
N LYS A 82 4.24 -11.67 21.57
CA LYS A 82 3.24 -10.71 22.11
C LYS A 82 3.36 -9.25 21.59
N LEU A 83 3.59 -9.04 20.29
CA LEU A 83 3.82 -7.75 19.65
C LEU A 83 2.75 -7.29 18.63
N LEU A 84 2.20 -6.10 18.81
CA LEU A 84 1.27 -5.46 17.86
C LEU A 84 1.96 -4.33 17.09
N TYR A 85 1.75 -4.26 15.77
CA TYR A 85 2.31 -3.21 14.91
C TYR A 85 1.27 -2.15 14.56
N VAL A 86 1.34 -0.99 15.21
CA VAL A 86 0.52 0.18 14.87
C VAL A 86 1.35 1.19 14.11
N THR A 87 0.86 1.65 12.95
CA THR A 87 1.58 2.62 12.11
C THR A 87 1.15 4.05 12.44
N ALA A 88 2.13 4.91 12.77
CA ALA A 88 1.91 6.33 13.06
C ALA A 88 2.14 7.26 11.84
N SER A 89 2.94 6.81 10.87
CA SER A 89 3.35 7.60 9.71
C SER A 89 3.75 6.70 8.54
N ARG A 90 3.77 7.27 7.34
CA ARG A 90 4.38 6.65 6.15
C ARG A 90 5.39 7.59 5.52
N GLY A 91 6.41 7.01 4.88
CA GLY A 91 7.53 7.74 4.29
C GLY A 91 8.66 8.04 5.29
N CYS A 92 9.81 8.40 4.75
CA CYS A 92 11.04 8.68 5.48
C CYS A 92 11.79 9.80 4.75
N PRO A 93 12.03 10.99 5.32
CA PRO A 93 12.48 12.19 4.58
C PRO A 93 13.89 12.08 3.96
N PHE A 94 14.63 11.02 4.26
CA PHE A 94 15.99 10.80 3.79
C PHE A 94 16.03 10.03 2.46
N ASN A 95 17.05 10.31 1.65
CA ASN A 95 17.36 9.60 0.39
C ASN A 95 18.68 8.84 0.50
N CYS A 96 18.82 8.00 1.53
CA CYS A 96 20.04 7.23 1.77
C CYS A 96 20.35 6.31 0.57
N THR A 97 21.61 6.27 0.13
CA THR A 97 22.06 5.54 -1.07
C THR A 97 21.80 4.04 -1.02
N TYR A 98 21.72 3.47 0.18
CA TYR A 98 21.47 2.04 0.41
C TYR A 98 19.97 1.70 0.61
N CYS A 99 19.09 2.69 0.76
CA CYS A 99 17.72 2.47 1.21
C CYS A 99 16.73 2.43 0.04
N CYS A 100 15.81 1.46 0.07
CA CYS A 100 14.73 1.36 -0.90
C CYS A 100 13.73 2.54 -0.85
N ASN A 101 13.66 3.29 0.26
CA ASN A 101 12.75 4.43 0.41
C ASN A 101 13.01 5.55 -0.62
N GLY A 102 14.24 5.66 -1.15
CA GLY A 102 14.54 6.58 -2.23
C GLY A 102 13.69 6.33 -3.49
N VAL A 103 13.23 5.09 -3.70
CA VAL A 103 12.29 4.74 -4.78
C VAL A 103 10.96 5.46 -4.58
N TYR A 104 10.38 5.42 -3.38
CA TYR A 104 9.10 6.07 -3.08
C TYR A 104 9.20 7.61 -3.10
N LEU A 105 10.32 8.17 -2.63
CA LEU A 105 10.60 9.60 -2.74
C LEU A 105 10.55 10.06 -4.21
N ARG A 106 11.21 9.33 -5.12
CA ARG A 106 11.20 9.61 -6.56
C ARG A 106 9.84 9.35 -7.20
N LEU A 107 9.14 8.30 -6.75
CA LEU A 107 7.84 7.89 -7.27
C LEU A 107 6.79 8.99 -7.07
N TYR A 108 6.73 9.56 -5.86
CA TYR A 108 5.70 10.54 -5.49
C TYR A 108 6.12 12.00 -5.65
N LYS A 109 7.39 12.27 -6.02
CA LYS A 109 7.90 13.63 -6.30
C LYS A 109 7.66 14.67 -5.18
N GLY A 110 7.49 14.22 -3.94
CA GLY A 110 7.07 15.04 -2.79
C GLY A 110 5.90 14.40 -2.04
N GLY A 111 5.51 14.95 -0.89
CA GLY A 111 4.27 14.55 -0.18
C GLY A 111 4.18 13.11 0.38
N TYR A 112 5.20 12.26 0.21
CA TYR A 112 5.14 10.87 0.69
C TYR A 112 5.35 10.72 2.20
N VAL A 113 6.02 11.68 2.87
CA VAL A 113 6.16 11.70 4.34
C VAL A 113 4.88 12.28 4.94
N ARG A 114 4.06 11.40 5.53
CA ARG A 114 2.73 11.74 6.07
C ARG A 114 2.59 11.14 7.46
N ARG A 115 1.83 11.84 8.32
CA ARG A 115 1.51 11.36 9.67
C ARG A 115 0.02 11.04 9.74
N ARG A 116 -0.31 9.95 10.41
CA ARG A 116 -1.69 9.60 10.71
C ARG A 116 -2.20 10.49 11.86
N PRO A 117 -3.49 10.87 11.89
CA PRO A 117 -4.04 11.66 12.97
C PRO A 117 -3.79 11.01 14.35
N ILE A 118 -3.35 11.80 15.33
CA ILE A 118 -3.02 11.32 16.68
C ILE A 118 -4.21 10.56 17.30
N LYS A 119 -5.43 11.08 17.13
CA LYS A 119 -6.65 10.44 17.63
C LYS A 119 -6.81 9.01 17.11
N HIS A 120 -6.57 8.78 15.81
CA HIS A 120 -6.71 7.44 15.21
C HIS A 120 -5.71 6.45 15.82
N ILE A 121 -4.49 6.92 16.12
CA ILE A 121 -3.45 6.11 16.74
C ILE A 121 -3.82 5.78 18.20
N LEU A 122 -4.23 6.79 18.98
CA LEU A 122 -4.58 6.60 20.39
C LEU A 122 -5.81 5.70 20.56
N ASP A 123 -6.86 5.91 19.78
CA ASP A 123 -8.08 5.09 19.84
C ASP A 123 -7.74 3.61 19.56
N GLU A 124 -6.88 3.35 18.57
CA GLU A 124 -6.45 1.99 18.21
C GLU A 124 -5.57 1.36 19.29
N LEU A 125 -4.63 2.10 19.88
CA LEU A 125 -3.81 1.60 20.99
C LEU A 125 -4.64 1.27 22.23
N ILE A 126 -5.63 2.09 22.56
CA ILE A 126 -6.55 1.84 23.69
C ILE A 126 -7.38 0.58 23.44
N GLU A 127 -7.96 0.43 22.24
CA GLU A 127 -8.74 -0.72 21.82
C GLU A 127 -7.90 -2.02 21.91
N LEU A 128 -6.68 -1.98 21.37
CA LEU A 128 -5.76 -3.12 21.39
C LEU A 128 -5.30 -3.50 22.79
N LYS A 129 -4.96 -2.51 23.64
CA LYS A 129 -4.57 -2.75 25.04
C LYS A 129 -5.70 -3.39 25.84
N ALA A 130 -6.95 -2.98 25.61
CA ALA A 130 -8.11 -3.58 26.26
C ALA A 130 -8.32 -5.03 25.83
N LYS A 131 -8.07 -5.34 24.55
CA LYS A 131 -8.29 -6.66 23.95
C LYS A 131 -7.20 -7.69 24.28
N TYR A 132 -5.93 -7.28 24.31
CA TYR A 132 -4.78 -8.20 24.36
C TYR A 132 -3.92 -8.07 25.63
N LYS A 133 -4.54 -8.04 26.81
CA LYS A 133 -3.85 -7.96 28.12
C LYS A 133 -2.69 -8.94 28.32
#